data_AF-A0A7J4RLC0-F1
#
_entry.id   AF-A0A7J4RLC0-F1
#
_cell.length_a   1.000
_cell.length_b   1.000
_cell.length_c   1.000
_cell.angle_alpha   90.00
_cell.angle_beta   90.00
_cell.angle_gamma   90.00
#
_symmetry.space_group_name_H-M   'P 1'
#
loop_
_entity.id
_entity.type
_entity.pdbx_description
1 polymer ?
#
loop_
_entity_poly.entity_id
_entity_poly.type
_entity_poly.pdbx_seq_one_letter_code
_entity_poly.pdbx_strand_id
1 'polypeptide(L)'
;MKMRFGVFVVGFLLLSSGCLGQGEDPEFLGIEYRDPPDAPDFTLFDQDGDAFRLSEHQGKVIVVAFVYTSCPDICLIISSNLDYVYDNLGYRSEEVLILSVTIDPARDTINHLSEWTDSRGYEWPHLTGPASELQQIYRSWNVIIDNEHIEASQP
;
A
#
# COMPACT_ATOMS: atom_id res chain seq x y z
N MET A 1 -14.62 62.07 -15.01
CA MET A 1 -15.27 60.75 -15.03
C MET A 1 -14.51 59.66 -15.83
N LYS A 2 -13.18 59.80 -16.05
CA LYS A 2 -12.35 58.77 -16.73
C LYS A 2 -11.55 57.89 -15.76
N MET A 3 -11.33 58.38 -14.53
CA MET A 3 -10.44 57.75 -13.54
C MET A 3 -11.09 56.58 -12.78
N ARG A 4 -12.42 56.51 -12.70
CA ARG A 4 -13.16 55.41 -12.06
C ARG A 4 -13.24 54.14 -12.90
N PHE A 5 -13.12 54.27 -14.23
CA PHE A 5 -13.18 53.14 -15.15
C PHE A 5 -11.88 52.33 -15.15
N GLY A 6 -10.73 53.01 -15.00
CA GLY A 6 -9.42 52.35 -14.93
C GLY A 6 -9.22 51.48 -13.69
N VAL A 7 -9.78 51.88 -12.54
CA VAL A 7 -9.67 51.13 -11.28
C VAL A 7 -10.46 49.81 -11.33
N PHE A 8 -11.62 49.82 -11.98
CA PHE A 8 -12.43 48.59 -12.15
C PHE A 8 -11.75 47.58 -13.09
N VAL A 9 -11.08 48.05 -14.15
CA VAL A 9 -10.38 47.17 -15.11
C VAL A 9 -9.16 46.52 -14.47
N VAL A 10 -8.38 47.26 -13.67
CA VAL A 10 -7.21 46.71 -12.97
C VAL A 10 -7.62 45.72 -11.87
N GLY A 11 -8.72 46.00 -11.14
CA GLY A 11 -9.26 45.07 -10.15
C GLY A 11 -9.72 43.74 -10.76
N PHE A 12 -10.35 43.78 -11.94
CA PHE A 12 -10.81 42.58 -12.64
C PHE A 12 -9.66 41.74 -13.21
N LEU A 13 -8.57 42.38 -13.66
CA LEU A 13 -7.35 41.71 -14.13
C LEU A 13 -6.53 41.04 -13.00
N LEU A 14 -6.58 41.58 -11.79
CA LEU A 14 -5.94 40.96 -10.62
C LEU A 14 -6.72 39.73 -10.10
N LEU A 15 -8.05 39.72 -10.28
CA LEU A 15 -8.92 38.58 -9.91
C LEU A 15 -8.81 37.39 -10.88
N SER A 16 -8.38 37.61 -12.12
CA SER A 16 -8.24 36.54 -13.13
C SER A 16 -6.89 35.82 -13.12
N SER A 17 -5.92 36.29 -12.33
CA SER A 17 -4.59 35.66 -12.23
C SER A 17 -4.59 34.32 -11.48
N GLY A 18 -5.73 33.94 -10.87
CA GLY A 18 -5.88 32.67 -10.13
C GLY A 18 -6.37 31.46 -10.94
N CYS A 19 -6.82 31.65 -12.19
CA CYS A 19 -7.40 30.55 -13.00
C CYS A 19 -6.43 29.94 -14.03
N LEU A 20 -5.17 30.36 -14.06
CA LEU A 20 -4.16 29.86 -15.00
C LEU A 20 -3.13 28.94 -14.34
N GLY A 21 -3.46 28.39 -13.18
CA GLY A 21 -2.75 27.23 -12.62
C GLY A 21 -3.33 25.96 -13.22
N GLN A 22 -3.13 25.72 -14.51
CA GLN A 22 -3.33 24.39 -15.06
C GLN A 22 -2.15 23.55 -14.55
N GLY A 23 -2.32 22.98 -13.35
CA GLY A 23 -1.44 21.93 -12.88
C GLY A 23 -1.48 20.84 -13.93
N GLU A 24 -0.35 20.60 -14.59
CA GLU A 24 -0.22 19.46 -15.49
C GLU A 24 -0.43 18.24 -14.61
N ASP A 25 -1.57 17.56 -14.78
CA ASP A 25 -1.80 16.28 -14.11
C ASP A 25 -0.62 15.38 -14.49
N PRO A 26 0.10 14.82 -13.49
CA PRO A 26 1.27 14.02 -13.77
C PRO A 26 0.90 12.89 -14.75
N GLU A 27 1.72 12.73 -15.79
CA GLU A 27 1.53 11.64 -16.75
C GLU A 27 1.58 10.30 -16.01
N PHE A 28 0.49 9.53 -16.07
CA PHE A 28 0.43 8.23 -15.45
C PHE A 28 1.35 7.26 -16.20
N LEU A 29 2.51 6.96 -15.62
CA LEU A 29 3.48 6.01 -16.15
C LEU A 29 3.09 4.59 -15.76
N GLY A 30 2.02 4.06 -16.36
CA GLY A 30 1.53 2.72 -16.09
C GLY A 30 0.52 2.22 -17.10
N ILE A 31 0.07 0.98 -16.90
CA ILE A 31 -1.05 0.40 -17.64
C ILE A 31 -2.23 0.30 -16.69
N GLU A 32 -3.31 0.99 -17.03
CA GLU A 32 -4.58 0.83 -16.33
C GLU A 32 -5.13 -0.58 -16.61
N TYR A 33 -5.36 -1.35 -15.56
CA TYR A 33 -6.03 -2.64 -15.70
C TYR A 33 -7.53 -2.38 -15.84
N ARG A 34 -8.02 -2.41 -17.08
CA ARG A 34 -9.42 -2.15 -17.40
C ARG A 34 -10.30 -3.34 -17.01
N ASP A 35 -11.33 -3.07 -16.21
CA ASP A 35 -12.30 -4.06 -15.72
C ASP A 35 -11.65 -5.18 -14.87
N PRO A 36 -10.94 -4.84 -13.77
CA PRO A 36 -10.36 -5.85 -12.90
C PRO A 36 -11.48 -6.58 -12.13
N PRO A 37 -11.30 -7.86 -11.79
CA PRO A 37 -12.18 -8.51 -10.83
C PRO A 37 -12.07 -7.82 -9.46
N ASP A 38 -13.12 -7.95 -8.64
CA ASP A 38 -13.08 -7.48 -7.27
C ASP A 38 -11.97 -8.20 -6.48
N ALA A 39 -11.28 -7.44 -5.63
CA ALA A 39 -10.29 -8.00 -4.72
C ALA A 39 -10.97 -8.97 -3.73
N PRO A 40 -10.55 -10.25 -3.63
CA PRO A 40 -11.15 -11.19 -2.69
C PRO A 40 -10.92 -10.75 -1.23
N ASP A 41 -12.00 -10.71 -0.45
CA ASP A 41 -11.93 -10.37 0.97
C ASP A 41 -11.24 -11.47 1.79
N PHE A 42 -10.64 -11.08 2.92
CA PHE A 42 -10.05 -11.99 3.88
C PHE A 42 -10.05 -11.39 5.28
N THR A 43 -9.88 -12.24 6.29
CA THR A 43 -9.62 -11.83 7.67
C THR A 43 -8.37 -12.57 8.16
N LEU A 44 -7.42 -11.84 8.72
CA LEU A 44 -6.16 -12.37 9.25
C LEU A 44 -5.84 -11.65 10.57
N PHE A 45 -4.68 -11.92 11.15
CA PHE A 45 -4.17 -11.22 12.32
C PHE A 45 -2.92 -10.45 11.94
N ASP A 46 -2.80 -9.21 12.42
CA ASP A 46 -1.57 -8.43 12.27
C ASP A 46 -0.51 -8.83 13.31
N GLN A 47 0.61 -8.11 13.30
CA GLN A 47 1.74 -8.32 14.20
C GLN A 47 1.42 -8.02 15.66
N ASP A 48 0.38 -7.24 15.95
CA ASP A 48 -0.09 -6.94 17.32
C ASP A 48 -1.12 -7.97 17.80
N GLY A 49 -1.55 -8.87 16.90
CA GLY A 49 -2.55 -9.90 17.14
C GLY A 49 -3.99 -9.41 16.95
N ASP A 50 -4.17 -8.20 16.43
CA ASP A 50 -5.48 -7.65 16.13
C ASP A 50 -6.04 -8.24 14.83
N ALA A 51 -7.36 -8.44 14.79
CA ALA A 51 -8.02 -8.96 13.61
C ALA A 51 -8.06 -7.88 12.52
N PHE A 52 -7.53 -8.21 11.35
CA PHE A 52 -7.53 -7.35 10.18
C PHE A 52 -8.48 -7.90 9.12
N ARG A 53 -9.43 -7.10 8.64
CA ARG A 53 -10.37 -7.49 7.56
C ARG A 53 -10.28 -6.52 6.39
N LEU A 54 -9.92 -7.02 5.21
CA LEU A 54 -9.62 -6.17 4.05
C LEU A 54 -10.78 -5.22 3.69
N SER A 55 -12.01 -5.73 3.70
CA SER A 55 -13.20 -4.95 3.36
C SER A 55 -13.54 -3.82 4.35
N GLU A 56 -12.88 -3.72 5.50
CA GLU A 56 -13.04 -2.60 6.44
C GLU A 56 -12.27 -1.34 6.00
N HIS A 57 -11.39 -1.47 5.00
CA HIS A 57 -10.55 -0.40 4.48
C HIS A 57 -10.99 0.12 3.11
N GLN A 58 -12.25 -0.12 2.73
CA GLN A 58 -12.82 0.42 1.49
C GLN A 58 -12.70 1.94 1.41
N GLY A 59 -12.42 2.44 0.20
CA GLY A 59 -12.21 3.87 -0.06
C GLY A 59 -10.76 4.32 0.00
N LYS A 60 -9.82 3.43 0.38
CA LYS A 60 -8.38 3.64 0.25
C LYS A 60 -7.81 2.97 -1.00
N VAL A 61 -6.65 3.45 -1.46
CA VAL A 61 -5.78 2.68 -2.36
C VAL A 61 -5.07 1.64 -1.51
N ILE A 62 -5.34 0.35 -1.73
CA ILE A 62 -4.75 -0.74 -0.94
C ILE A 62 -3.65 -1.43 -1.76
N VAL A 63 -2.44 -1.46 -1.21
CA VAL A 63 -1.30 -2.19 -1.75
C VAL A 63 -1.10 -3.46 -0.92
N VAL A 64 -1.31 -4.61 -1.54
CA VAL A 64 -1.13 -5.93 -0.91
C VAL A 64 0.15 -6.57 -1.40
N ALA A 65 1.07 -6.89 -0.49
CA ALA A 65 2.33 -7.57 -0.79
C ALA A 65 2.38 -8.97 -0.15
N PHE A 66 2.59 -10.00 -0.96
CA PHE A 66 2.81 -11.36 -0.47
C PHE A 66 4.31 -11.59 -0.28
N VAL A 67 4.77 -11.62 0.97
CA VAL A 67 6.20 -11.66 1.35
C VAL A 67 6.40 -12.56 2.57
N TYR A 68 7.64 -12.81 3.00
CA TYR A 68 7.92 -13.53 4.25
C TYR A 68 9.26 -13.07 4.84
N THR A 69 9.41 -13.17 6.15
CA THR A 69 10.52 -12.53 6.88
C THR A 69 11.89 -13.15 6.61
N SER A 70 11.92 -14.46 6.35
CA SER A 70 13.15 -15.26 6.14
C SER A 70 13.61 -15.29 4.67
N CYS A 71 12.99 -14.47 3.80
CA CYS A 71 13.30 -14.41 2.38
C CYS A 71 14.68 -13.76 2.15
N PRO A 72 15.66 -14.48 1.57
CA PRO A 72 17.03 -13.97 1.42
C PRO A 72 17.23 -13.09 0.18
N ASP A 73 16.17 -12.82 -0.60
CA ASP A 73 16.25 -12.20 -1.92
C ASP A 73 15.26 -11.03 -2.06
N ILE A 74 14.29 -11.15 -2.96
CA ILE A 74 13.50 -10.01 -3.46
C ILE A 74 12.53 -9.43 -2.42
N CYS A 75 12.11 -10.20 -1.42
CA CYS A 75 11.12 -9.74 -0.46
C CYS A 75 11.62 -8.55 0.38
N LEU A 76 12.90 -8.56 0.77
CA LEU A 76 13.51 -7.45 1.50
C LEU A 76 13.56 -6.17 0.65
N ILE A 77 13.79 -6.31 -0.66
CA ILE A 77 13.79 -5.20 -1.61
C ILE A 77 12.36 -4.66 -1.79
N ILE A 78 11.37 -5.55 -1.89
CA ILE A 78 9.95 -5.14 -1.97
C ILE A 78 9.56 -4.35 -0.73
N SER A 79 9.82 -4.87 0.48
CA SER A 79 9.49 -4.17 1.73
C SER A 79 10.20 -2.82 1.86
N SER A 80 11.49 -2.75 1.51
CA SER A 80 12.22 -1.48 1.53
C SER A 80 11.69 -0.45 0.51
N ASN A 81 11.23 -0.90 -0.66
CA ASN A 81 10.62 -0.02 -1.65
C ASN A 81 9.25 0.50 -1.21
N LEU A 82 8.45 -0.36 -0.55
CA LEU A 82 7.15 0.04 -0.01
C LEU A 82 7.30 1.08 1.10
N ASP A 83 8.26 0.88 2.00
CA ASP A 83 8.64 1.83 3.04
C ASP A 83 9.05 3.19 2.44
N TYR A 84 9.96 3.16 1.45
CA TYR A 84 10.36 4.36 0.72
C TYR A 84 9.17 5.06 0.05
N VAL A 85 8.26 4.32 -0.59
CA VAL A 85 7.06 4.91 -1.21
C VAL A 85 6.18 5.56 -0.14
N TYR A 86 5.93 4.87 0.97
CA TYR A 86 5.09 5.35 2.06
C TYR A 86 5.59 6.69 2.61
N ASP A 87 6.88 6.79 2.91
CA ASP A 87 7.52 8.03 3.38
C ASP A 87 7.37 9.20 2.40
N ASN A 88 7.35 8.90 1.09
CA ASN A 88 7.24 9.91 0.04
C ASN A 88 5.79 10.33 -0.25
N LEU A 89 4.76 9.67 0.31
CA LEU A 89 3.35 10.05 0.11
C LEU A 89 2.97 11.35 0.84
N GLY A 90 3.68 11.71 1.92
CA GLY A 90 3.36 12.86 2.75
C GLY A 90 1.91 12.81 3.25
N TYR A 91 1.13 13.87 3.02
CA TYR A 91 -0.27 13.95 3.48
C TYR A 91 -1.20 12.92 2.79
N ARG A 92 -0.82 12.37 1.63
CA ARG A 92 -1.62 11.37 0.91
C ARG A 92 -1.52 9.98 1.52
N SER A 93 -0.62 9.76 2.48
CA SER A 93 -0.51 8.49 3.22
C SER A 93 -1.83 8.09 3.88
N GLU A 94 -2.70 9.06 4.22
CA GLU A 94 -4.03 8.78 4.80
C GLU A 94 -4.97 8.05 3.81
N GLU A 95 -4.78 8.28 2.50
CA GLU A 95 -5.57 7.71 1.40
C GLU A 95 -5.05 6.33 0.94
N VAL A 96 -3.88 5.92 1.42
CA VAL A 96 -3.21 4.67 1.03
C VAL A 96 -3.11 3.73 2.23
N LEU A 97 -3.31 2.43 1.99
CA LEU A 97 -3.03 1.38 2.95
C LEU A 97 -2.05 0.40 2.31
N ILE A 98 -0.87 0.26 2.90
CA ILE A 98 0.03 -0.84 2.58
C ILE A 98 -0.27 -1.96 3.56
N LEU A 99 -0.27 -3.20 3.10
CA LEU A 99 -0.28 -4.37 3.95
C LEU A 99 0.57 -5.47 3.31
N SER A 100 1.09 -6.34 4.16
CA SER A 100 1.74 -7.56 3.69
C SER A 100 1.07 -8.79 4.26
N VAL A 101 0.96 -9.85 3.47
CA VAL A 101 0.46 -11.16 3.87
C VAL A 101 1.62 -12.14 3.81
N THR A 102 1.90 -12.83 4.91
CA THR A 102 2.98 -13.82 4.93
C THR A 102 2.69 -14.94 3.93
N ILE A 103 3.72 -15.43 3.24
CA ILE A 103 3.67 -16.70 2.49
C ILE A 103 4.24 -17.89 3.26
N ASP A 104 4.77 -17.65 4.47
CA ASP A 104 5.43 -18.65 5.32
C ASP A 104 4.94 -18.60 6.78
N PRO A 105 3.66 -18.99 7.01
CA PRO A 105 3.06 -18.93 8.35
C PRO A 105 3.67 -19.90 9.36
N ALA A 106 4.56 -20.82 8.93
CA ALA A 106 5.26 -21.72 9.85
C ALA A 106 6.32 -20.98 10.67
N ARG A 107 6.94 -19.94 10.10
CA ARG A 107 7.93 -19.08 10.77
C ARG A 107 7.36 -17.71 11.14
N ASP A 108 6.52 -17.14 10.27
CA ASP A 108 5.93 -15.82 10.44
C ASP A 108 4.71 -15.86 11.38
N THR A 109 4.96 -16.19 12.64
CA THR A 109 4.00 -16.06 13.73
C THR A 109 3.80 -14.59 14.11
N ILE A 110 2.71 -14.26 14.80
CA ILE A 110 2.42 -12.89 15.29
C ILE A 110 3.63 -12.29 16.03
N ASN A 111 4.18 -13.02 17.00
CA ASN A 111 5.36 -12.57 17.76
C ASN A 111 6.58 -12.35 16.86
N HIS A 112 6.81 -13.24 15.90
CA HIS A 112 7.96 -13.10 15.00
C HIS A 112 7.81 -11.90 14.07
N LEU A 113 6.60 -11.67 13.55
CA LEU A 113 6.28 -10.50 12.75
C LEU A 113 6.47 -9.21 13.55
N SER A 114 6.01 -9.17 14.81
CA SER A 114 6.20 -8.01 15.70
C SER A 114 7.69 -7.68 15.90
N GLU A 115 8.51 -8.67 16.25
CA GLU A 115 9.95 -8.49 16.40
C GLU A 115 10.61 -8.02 15.10
N TRP A 116 10.19 -8.60 13.97
CA TRP A 116 10.74 -8.27 12.67
C TRP A 116 10.37 -6.86 12.23
N THR A 117 9.10 -6.46 12.33
CA THR A 117 8.62 -5.11 11.99
C THR A 117 9.28 -4.05 12.86
N ASP A 118 9.40 -4.31 14.17
CA ASP A 118 10.09 -3.41 15.12
C ASP A 118 11.55 -3.20 14.72
N SER A 119 12.25 -4.29 14.35
CA SER A 119 13.66 -4.21 13.94
C SER A 119 13.87 -3.45 12.63
N ARG A 120 12.84 -3.39 11.77
CA ARG A 120 12.87 -2.74 10.47
C ARG A 120 12.30 -1.32 10.48
N GLY A 121 11.50 -0.98 11.49
CA GLY A 121 10.76 0.27 11.55
C GLY A 121 9.54 0.28 10.62
N TYR A 122 8.99 -0.89 10.26
CA TYR A 122 7.81 -0.95 9.40
C TYR A 122 6.54 -0.75 10.21
N GLU A 123 5.71 0.21 9.81
CA GLU A 123 4.51 0.63 10.56
C GLU A 123 3.20 0.07 10.00
N TRP A 124 3.22 -0.60 8.83
CA TRP A 124 2.01 -1.13 8.21
C TRP A 124 1.66 -2.55 8.72
N PRO A 125 0.39 -3.01 8.57
CA PRO A 125 -0.01 -4.34 8.99
C PRO A 125 0.73 -5.47 8.26
N HIS A 126 1.37 -6.35 9.04
CA HIS A 126 2.00 -7.58 8.59
C HIS A 126 1.16 -8.76 9.05
N LEU A 127 0.48 -9.40 8.10
CA LEU A 127 -0.63 -10.29 8.35
C LEU A 127 -0.20 -11.76 8.30
N THR A 128 -0.68 -12.53 9.27
CA THR A 128 -0.54 -13.98 9.36
C THR A 128 -1.83 -14.64 9.86
N GLY A 129 -1.87 -15.97 9.82
CA GLY A 129 -3.03 -16.73 10.24
C GLY A 129 -2.86 -18.24 10.04
N PRO A 130 -3.92 -19.03 10.26
CA PRO A 130 -3.89 -20.46 10.03
C PRO A 130 -3.45 -20.79 8.60
N ALA A 131 -2.52 -21.72 8.42
CA ALA A 131 -2.00 -22.09 7.10
C ALA A 131 -3.09 -22.50 6.10
N SER A 132 -4.18 -23.13 6.58
CA SER A 132 -5.33 -23.49 5.74
C SER A 132 -6.14 -22.30 5.23
N GLU A 133 -6.18 -21.21 5.98
CA GLU A 133 -6.85 -19.96 5.58
C GLU A 133 -5.98 -19.20 4.58
N LEU A 134 -4.69 -19.07 4.88
CA LEU A 134 -3.72 -18.47 3.97
C LEU A 134 -3.65 -19.19 2.61
N GLN A 135 -3.69 -20.53 2.58
CA GLN A 135 -3.76 -21.29 1.33
C GLN A 135 -5.01 -20.97 0.48
N GLN A 136 -6.14 -20.64 1.12
CA GLN A 136 -7.34 -20.21 0.40
C GLN A 136 -7.18 -18.79 -0.16
N ILE A 137 -6.57 -17.89 0.63
CA ILE A 137 -6.28 -16.52 0.21
C ILE A 137 -5.33 -16.51 -0.99
N TYR A 138 -4.24 -17.28 -0.97
CA TYR A 138 -3.33 -17.33 -2.11
C TYR A 138 -4.05 -17.78 -3.39
N ARG A 139 -4.94 -18.77 -3.29
CA ARG A 139 -5.73 -19.24 -4.43
C ARG A 139 -6.71 -18.20 -4.94
N SER A 140 -7.42 -17.50 -4.06
CA SER A 140 -8.37 -16.46 -4.49
C SER A 140 -7.67 -15.26 -5.12
N TRP A 141 -6.47 -14.94 -4.66
CA TRP A 141 -5.61 -13.87 -5.20
C TRP A 141 -4.72 -14.30 -6.37
N ASN A 142 -4.84 -15.56 -6.83
CA ASN A 142 -3.99 -16.16 -7.87
C ASN A 142 -2.48 -16.06 -7.60
N VAL A 143 -2.09 -16.15 -6.33
CA VAL A 143 -0.71 -16.21 -5.86
C VAL A 143 -0.26 -17.66 -5.79
N ILE A 144 0.83 -17.99 -6.49
CA ILE A 144 1.42 -19.32 -6.49
C ILE A 144 2.59 -19.32 -5.51
N ILE A 145 2.56 -20.25 -4.56
CA ILE A 145 3.61 -20.40 -3.55
C ILE A 145 4.55 -21.52 -3.96
N ASP A 146 5.84 -21.20 -4.04
CA ASP A 146 6.92 -22.15 -4.21
C ASP A 146 7.46 -22.56 -2.83
N ASN A 147 6.94 -23.67 -2.30
CA ASN A 147 7.36 -24.15 -0.99
C ASN A 147 8.81 -24.64 -0.99
N GLU A 148 9.35 -25.11 -2.13
CA GLU A 148 10.74 -25.57 -2.19
C GLU A 148 11.69 -24.39 -1.95
N HIS A 149 11.39 -23.23 -2.53
CA HIS A 149 12.14 -22.00 -2.29
C HIS A 149 12.05 -21.54 -0.82
N ILE A 150 10.85 -21.59 -0.23
CA ILE A 150 10.63 -21.18 1.17
C ILE A 150 11.41 -22.11 2.12
N GLU A 151 11.32 -23.42 1.93
CA GLU A 151 12.01 -24.42 2.75
C GLU A 151 13.55 -24.33 2.62
N ALA A 152 14.04 -23.99 1.42
CA ALA A 152 15.47 -23.79 1.18
C ALA A 152 16.02 -22.48 1.78
N SER A 153 15.15 -21.53 2.12
CA SER A 153 15.55 -20.27 2.71
C SER A 153 16.00 -20.49 4.15
N GLN A 154 17.30 -20.37 4.39
CA GLN A 154 17.88 -20.48 5.72
C GLN A 154 17.46 -19.28 6.59
N PRO A 155 17.21 -19.50 7.90
CA PRO A 155 17.05 -18.39 8.85
C PRO A 155 18.34 -17.58 9.02
#